data_AF-A0A4Z1NJ51-F1
#
_entry.id   AF-A0A4Z1NJ51-F1
#
_cell.length_a   1.000
_cell.length_b   1.000
_cell.length_c   1.000
_cell.angle_alpha   90.00
_cell.angle_beta   90.00
_cell.angle_gamma   90.00
#
_symmetry.space_group_name_H-M   'P 1'
#
loop_
_entity.id
_entity.type
_entity.pdbx_description
1 polymer ?
#
loop_
_entity_poly.entity_id
_entity_poly.type
_entity_poly.pdbx_seq_one_letter_code
_entity_poly.pdbx_strand_id
1 'polypeptide(L)'
;MSSILRSLTPVNPAPRDYVVPPFPGLYWPFPLRSGRASYLYHATDIWRFTVLWTLLFYGAVHLSAAGYAMIIGRKNWKVIWIVPVVYVLIGGTEAVIAGSIVGGLIGGVYNAGYFRMSTWIPFVWALINTLVLILSSFAIQGGL
;
A
#
# COMPACT_ATOMS: atom_id res chain seq x y z
N MET A 1 19.07 22.18 2.70
CA MET A 1 19.37 20.92 3.42
C MET A 1 18.96 19.65 2.65
N SER A 2 18.07 19.72 1.66
CA SER A 2 17.63 18.55 0.86
C SER A 2 18.58 18.13 -0.28
N SER A 3 19.48 19.01 -0.74
CA SER A 3 20.41 18.72 -1.84
C SER A 3 21.59 17.83 -1.42
N ILE A 4 22.13 18.04 -0.22
CA ILE A 4 23.27 17.29 0.33
C ILE A 4 22.84 15.86 0.72
N LEU A 5 21.63 15.70 1.25
CA LEU A 5 21.08 14.36 1.52
C LEU A 5 20.81 13.57 0.23
N ARG A 6 20.41 14.23 -0.86
CA ARG A 6 20.24 13.58 -2.18
C ARG A 6 21.55 13.13 -2.81
N SER A 7 22.67 13.79 -2.54
CA SER A 7 23.98 13.38 -3.07
C SER A 7 24.62 12.22 -2.31
N LEU A 8 24.17 11.95 -1.07
CA LEU A 8 24.71 10.89 -0.22
C LEU A 8 23.89 9.60 -0.27
N THR A 9 22.66 9.65 -0.80
CA THR A 9 21.85 8.44 -1.03
C THR A 9 22.34 7.71 -2.27
N PRO A 10 22.70 6.41 -2.17
CA PRO A 10 23.00 5.58 -3.33
C PRO A 10 21.84 5.64 -4.32
N VAL A 11 22.02 6.22 -5.50
CA VAL A 11 20.98 6.19 -6.52
C VAL A 11 21.11 4.86 -7.26
N ASN A 12 20.07 4.02 -7.18
CA ASN A 12 20.04 2.79 -7.96
C ASN A 12 20.01 3.14 -9.46
N PRO A 13 21.02 2.75 -10.26
CA PRO A 13 21.08 3.12 -11.66
C PRO A 13 20.02 2.34 -12.44
N ALA A 14 18.95 3.04 -12.81
CA ALA A 14 17.95 2.52 -13.72
C ALA A 14 18.49 2.48 -15.17
N PRO A 15 17.95 1.62 -16.05
CA PRO A 15 18.21 1.67 -17.48
C PRO A 15 17.97 3.08 -18.05
N ARG A 16 18.71 3.46 -19.09
CA ARG A 16 18.62 4.82 -19.67
C ARG A 16 17.23 5.14 -20.26
N ASP A 17 16.51 4.12 -20.68
CA ASP A 17 15.14 4.18 -21.21
C ASP A 17 14.08 3.91 -20.12
N TYR A 18 14.46 3.90 -18.84
CA TYR A 18 13.53 3.64 -17.75
C TYR A 18 12.49 4.75 -17.62
N VAL A 19 11.23 4.33 -17.64
CA VAL A 19 10.09 5.17 -17.28
C VAL A 19 9.35 4.44 -16.16
N VAL A 20 8.96 5.19 -15.13
CA VAL A 20 8.18 4.64 -14.01
C VAL A 20 6.86 4.09 -14.56
N PRO A 21 6.52 2.81 -14.31
CA PRO A 21 5.27 2.25 -14.77
C PRO A 21 4.09 2.97 -14.10
N PRO A 22 2.97 3.19 -14.80
CA PRO A 22 1.77 3.73 -14.19
C PRO A 22 1.22 2.74 -13.15
N PHE A 23 0.75 3.25 -12.01
CA PHE A 23 -0.01 2.45 -11.05
C PHE A 23 -1.26 1.85 -11.74
N PRO A 24 -1.62 0.56 -11.51
CA PRO A 24 -1.08 -0.39 -10.53
C PRO A 24 0.19 -1.15 -10.97
N GLY A 25 0.57 -1.08 -12.25
CA GLY A 25 1.78 -1.69 -12.78
C GLY A 25 1.85 -3.22 -12.69
N LEU A 26 0.77 -3.93 -12.35
CA LEU A 26 0.77 -5.40 -12.22
C LEU A 26 0.83 -6.06 -13.60
N TYR A 27 1.93 -6.79 -13.85
CA TYR A 27 2.12 -7.57 -15.07
C TYR A 27 1.81 -9.05 -14.83
N TRP A 28 1.48 -9.79 -15.88
CA TRP A 28 1.25 -11.23 -15.75
C TRP A 28 2.57 -11.98 -15.56
N PRO A 29 2.76 -12.76 -14.47
CA PRO A 29 4.04 -13.42 -14.20
C PRO A 29 4.28 -14.69 -15.03
N PHE A 30 3.23 -15.27 -15.63
CA PHE A 30 3.32 -16.48 -16.46
C PHE A 30 3.41 -16.12 -17.96
N PRO A 31 4.08 -16.93 -18.79
CA PRO A 31 4.37 -16.60 -20.19
C PRO A 31 3.18 -16.72 -21.16
N LEU A 32 1.93 -16.55 -20.68
CA LEU A 32 0.71 -16.68 -21.51
C LEU A 32 0.44 -15.46 -22.41
N ARG A 33 1.10 -14.32 -22.13
CA ARG A 33 1.09 -13.10 -22.95
C ARG A 33 2.45 -12.45 -22.89
N SER A 34 2.85 -11.77 -23.96
CA SER A 34 4.05 -10.95 -24.12
C SER A 34 4.07 -9.70 -23.21
N GLY A 35 3.63 -9.82 -21.96
CA GLY A 35 3.62 -8.73 -20.98
C GLY A 35 5.04 -8.42 -20.55
N ARG A 36 5.54 -7.22 -20.87
CA ARG A 36 6.83 -6.73 -20.38
C ARG A 36 6.74 -6.58 -18.86
N ALA A 37 7.65 -7.24 -18.14
CA ALA A 37 7.71 -7.14 -16.68
C ALA A 37 7.94 -5.67 -16.26
N SER A 38 7.17 -5.23 -15.28
CA SER A 38 7.21 -3.85 -14.76
C SER A 38 7.99 -3.80 -13.46
N TYR A 39 8.95 -2.88 -13.38
CA TYR A 39 9.86 -2.77 -12.26
C TYR A 39 9.96 -1.33 -11.72
N LEU A 40 10.24 -1.23 -10.43
CA LEU A 40 10.51 0.01 -9.71
C LEU A 40 11.98 0.05 -9.33
N TYR A 41 12.66 1.15 -9.64
CA TYR A 41 14.09 1.34 -9.35
C TYR A 41 14.33 2.39 -8.27
N HIS A 42 13.48 3.41 -8.18
CA HIS A 42 13.65 4.48 -7.22
C HIS A 42 12.86 4.21 -5.93
N ALA A 43 13.50 4.45 -4.78
CA ALA A 43 12.89 4.27 -3.47
C ALA A 43 11.60 5.08 -3.30
N THR A 44 11.53 6.27 -3.92
CA THR A 44 10.33 7.11 -3.90
C THR A 44 9.14 6.45 -4.60
N ASP A 45 9.37 5.73 -5.70
CA ASP A 45 8.30 5.08 -6.45
C ASP A 45 7.86 3.78 -5.75
N ILE A 46 8.82 3.06 -5.16
CA ILE A 46 8.54 1.92 -4.27
C ILE A 46 7.65 2.36 -3.12
N TRP A 47 8.02 3.43 -2.40
CA TRP A 47 7.22 3.97 -1.30
C TRP A 47 5.81 4.36 -1.76
N ARG A 48 5.69 5.09 -2.88
CA ARG A 48 4.39 5.49 -3.46
C ARG A 48 3.50 4.29 -3.77
N PHE A 49 4.04 3.28 -4.46
CA PHE A 49 3.29 2.07 -4.80
C PHE A 49 2.82 1.34 -3.55
N THR A 50 3.67 1.21 -2.52
CA THR A 50 3.30 0.53 -1.27
C THR A 50 2.21 1.29 -0.53
N VAL A 51 2.31 2.63 -0.42
CA VAL A 51 1.28 3.45 0.23
C VAL A 51 -0.05 3.37 -0.53
N LEU A 52 -0.05 3.48 -1.87
CA LEU A 52 -1.26 3.41 -2.68
C LEU A 52 -1.94 2.04 -2.57
N TRP A 53 -1.18 0.95 -2.63
CA TRP A 53 -1.75 -0.37 -2.40
C TRP A 53 -2.29 -0.54 -0.98
N THR A 54 -1.57 -0.06 0.04
CA THR A 54 -2.03 -0.16 1.44
C THR A 54 -3.34 0.62 1.62
N LEU A 55 -3.45 1.82 1.03
CA LEU A 55 -4.70 2.60 1.02
C LEU A 55 -5.86 1.85 0.39
N LEU A 56 -5.63 1.18 -0.75
CA LEU A 56 -6.68 0.40 -1.41
C LEU A 56 -7.15 -0.78 -0.57
N PHE A 57 -6.22 -1.57 0.00
CA PHE A 57 -6.61 -2.74 0.79
C PHE A 57 -7.27 -2.34 2.12
N TYR A 58 -6.69 -1.40 2.86
CA TYR A 58 -7.25 -0.92 4.12
C TYR A 58 -8.60 -0.24 3.88
N GLY A 59 -8.69 0.59 2.84
CA GLY A 59 -9.94 1.22 2.42
C GLY A 59 -11.01 0.20 2.07
N ALA A 60 -10.67 -0.85 1.31
CA ALA A 60 -11.62 -1.92 0.98
C ALA A 60 -12.17 -2.65 2.21
N VAL A 61 -11.30 -2.99 3.18
CA VAL A 61 -11.73 -3.65 4.43
C VAL A 61 -12.59 -2.72 5.29
N HIS A 62 -12.17 -1.48 5.49
CA HIS A 62 -12.91 -0.49 6.28
C HIS A 62 -14.26 -0.15 5.65
N LEU A 63 -14.32 0.04 4.33
CA LEU A 63 -15.56 0.30 3.62
C LEU A 63 -16.49 -0.91 3.64
N SER A 64 -15.96 -2.13 3.62
CA SER A 64 -16.77 -3.35 3.78
C SER A 64 -17.41 -3.40 5.17
N ALA A 65 -16.65 -3.09 6.22
CA ALA A 65 -17.17 -3.00 7.59
C ALA A 65 -18.20 -1.87 7.74
N ALA A 66 -17.93 -0.69 7.16
CA ALA A 66 -18.88 0.42 7.12
C ALA A 66 -20.18 0.00 6.40
N GLY A 67 -20.09 -0.65 5.23
CA GLY A 67 -21.23 -1.13 4.48
C GLY A 67 -22.09 -2.11 5.30
N TYR A 68 -21.45 -3.04 6.01
CA TYR A 68 -22.14 -3.94 6.93
C TYR A 68 -22.87 -3.20 8.05
N ALA A 69 -22.20 -2.24 8.70
CA ALA A 69 -22.80 -1.39 9.74
C ALA A 69 -23.98 -0.57 9.21
N MET A 70 -23.90 -0.05 7.98
CA MET A 70 -25.01 0.67 7.33
C MET A 70 -26.22 -0.23 7.06
N ILE A 71 -26.01 -1.49 6.68
CA ILE A 71 -27.11 -2.44 6.44
C ILE A 71 -27.88 -2.71 7.75
N ILE A 72 -27.18 -2.90 8.86
CA ILE A 72 -27.78 -3.15 10.18
C ILE A 72 -28.44 -1.87 10.72
N GLY A 73 -27.75 -0.73 10.60
CA GLY A 73 -28.16 0.58 11.14
C GLY A 73 -29.20 1.33 10.33
N ARG A 74 -29.77 0.73 9.26
CA ARG A 74 -30.63 1.39 8.27
C ARG A 74 -31.82 2.18 8.81
N LYS A 75 -32.27 1.89 10.04
CA LYS A 75 -33.42 2.58 10.68
C LYS A 75 -33.13 4.07 10.96
N ASN A 76 -31.86 4.43 11.20
CA ASN A 76 -31.45 5.81 11.53
C ASN A 76 -30.75 6.49 10.34
N TRP A 77 -31.46 6.63 9.22
CA TRP A 77 -30.90 7.04 7.92
C TRP A 77 -30.16 8.39 7.91
N LYS A 78 -30.48 9.31 8.84
CA LYS A 78 -29.79 10.61 8.94
C LYS A 78 -28.37 10.49 9.51
N VAL A 79 -28.16 9.52 10.41
CA VAL A 79 -26.86 9.32 11.11
C VAL A 79 -25.96 8.39 10.29
N ILE A 80 -26.52 7.52 9.46
CA ILE A 80 -25.80 6.46 8.76
C ILE A 80 -24.66 6.95 7.85
N TRP A 81 -24.75 8.18 7.35
CA TRP A 81 -23.75 8.79 6.47
C TRP A 81 -22.45 9.16 7.19
N ILE A 82 -22.46 9.27 8.52
CA ILE A 82 -21.23 9.52 9.29
C ILE A 82 -20.32 8.29 9.32
N VAL A 83 -20.90 7.09 9.22
CA VAL A 83 -20.19 5.81 9.32
C VAL A 83 -19.09 5.68 8.25
N PRO A 84 -19.36 5.82 6.93
CA PRO A 84 -18.29 5.71 5.93
C PRO A 84 -17.22 6.79 6.09
N VAL A 85 -17.58 8.00 6.51
CA VAL A 85 -16.61 9.09 6.74
C VAL A 85 -15.62 8.71 7.85
N VAL A 86 -16.13 8.22 8.98
CA VAL A 86 -15.29 7.80 10.11
C VAL A 86 -14.38 6.64 9.71
N TYR A 87 -14.91 5.62 9.02
CA TYR A 87 -14.13 4.46 8.58
C TYR A 87 -13.06 4.83 7.55
N VAL A 88 -13.33 5.76 6.63
CA VAL A 88 -12.33 6.26 5.67
C VAL A 88 -11.23 7.05 6.38
N LEU A 89 -11.56 7.87 7.37
CA LEU A 89 -10.57 8.64 8.12
C LEU A 89 -9.64 7.73 8.94
N ILE A 90 -10.22 6.75 9.66
CA ILE A 90 -9.45 5.78 10.45
C ILE A 90 -8.60 4.92 9.51
N GLY A 91 -9.22 4.21 8.58
CA GLY A 91 -8.52 3.29 7.68
C GLY A 91 -7.50 3.99 6.78
N GLY A 92 -7.80 5.22 6.34
CA GLY A 92 -6.86 6.04 5.57
C GLY A 92 -5.63 6.45 6.38
N THR A 93 -5.82 6.86 7.64
CA THR A 93 -4.71 7.22 8.54
C THR A 93 -3.83 6.01 8.82
N GLU A 94 -4.44 4.88 9.18
CA GLU A 94 -3.73 3.62 9.41
C GLU A 94 -2.96 3.17 8.16
N ALA A 95 -3.57 3.29 6.97
CA ALA A 95 -2.96 2.90 5.72
C ALA A 95 -1.75 3.77 5.36
N VAL A 96 -1.84 5.08 5.57
CA VAL A 96 -0.71 6.00 5.32
C VAL A 96 0.44 5.67 6.25
N ILE A 97 0.18 5.40 7.52
CA ILE A 97 1.22 5.05 8.51
C ILE A 97 1.85 3.70 8.15
N ALA A 98 1.05 2.64 8.04
CA ALA A 98 1.53 1.29 7.77
C ALA A 98 2.24 1.20 6.41
N GLY A 99 1.65 1.78 5.37
CA GLY A 99 2.22 1.83 4.03
C GLY A 99 3.51 2.63 3.97
N SER A 100 3.63 3.73 4.74
CA SER A 100 4.85 4.53 4.78
C SER A 100 5.99 3.84 5.50
N ILE A 101 5.72 3.18 6.62
CA ILE A 101 6.72 2.39 7.35
C ILE A 101 7.25 1.27 6.46
N VAL A 102 6.36 0.43 5.93
CA VAL A 102 6.76 -0.70 5.08
C VAL A 102 7.42 -0.21 3.80
N GLY A 103 6.82 0.76 3.11
CA GLY A 103 7.34 1.33 1.86
C GLY A 103 8.71 1.99 2.01
N GLY A 104 8.94 2.70 3.11
CA GLY A 104 10.24 3.29 3.44
C GLY A 104 11.31 2.22 3.71
N LEU A 105 10.99 1.20 4.51
CA LEU A 105 11.89 0.09 4.81
C LEU A 105 12.30 -0.67 3.55
N ILE A 106 11.33 -1.16 2.77
CA ILE A 106 11.63 -1.94 1.56
C ILE A 106 12.26 -1.07 0.47
N GLY A 107 11.87 0.20 0.37
CA GLY A 107 12.48 1.16 -0.54
C GLY A 107 13.96 1.36 -0.23
N GLY A 108 14.32 1.49 1.06
CA GLY A 108 15.70 1.58 1.51
C GLY A 108 16.50 0.31 1.22
N VAL A 109 15.94 -0.87 1.53
CA VAL A 109 16.60 -2.16 1.28
C VAL A 109 16.92 -2.38 -0.20
N TYR A 110 15.95 -2.14 -1.09
CA TYR A 110 16.14 -2.31 -2.53
C TYR A 110 17.12 -1.28 -3.12
N ASN A 111 17.08 -0.05 -2.60
CA ASN A 111 17.98 1.00 -3.03
C ASN A 111 19.44 0.72 -2.60
N ALA A 112 19.66 0.30 -1.36
CA ALA A 112 20.98 -0.07 -0.84
C ALA A 112 21.57 -1.30 -1.55
N GLY A 113 20.71 -2.26 -1.93
CA GLY A 113 21.12 -3.45 -2.67
C GLY A 113 21.29 -3.25 -4.19
N TYR A 114 21.04 -2.05 -4.72
CA TYR A 114 20.97 -1.80 -6.17
C TYR A 114 20.01 -2.76 -6.91
N PHE A 115 18.93 -3.18 -6.25
CA PHE A 115 17.97 -4.12 -6.79
C PHE A 115 16.77 -3.43 -7.42
N ARG A 116 16.29 -3.99 -8.53
CA ARG A 116 14.99 -3.62 -9.10
C ARG A 116 13.87 -4.36 -8.37
N MET A 117 12.78 -3.67 -8.06
CA MET A 117 11.63 -4.25 -7.38
C MET A 117 10.51 -4.58 -8.38
N SER A 118 9.94 -5.78 -8.33
CA SER A 118 8.71 -6.09 -9.08
C SER A 118 7.53 -5.30 -8.49
N THR A 119 6.66 -4.75 -9.33
CA THR A 119 5.44 -4.04 -8.90
C THR A 119 4.46 -4.91 -8.10
N TRP A 120 4.61 -6.24 -8.13
CA TRP A 120 3.89 -7.19 -7.27
C TRP A 120 4.30 -7.11 -5.79
N ILE A 121 5.52 -6.66 -5.49
CA ILE A 121 6.05 -6.66 -4.12
C ILE A 121 5.30 -5.66 -3.23
N PRO A 122 5.10 -4.39 -3.65
CA PRO A 122 4.22 -3.45 -2.94
C PRO A 122 2.80 -3.98 -2.71
N PHE A 123 2.22 -4.67 -3.70
CA PHE A 123 0.89 -5.26 -3.61
C PHE A 123 0.82 -6.34 -2.53
N VAL A 124 1.78 -7.27 -2.51
CA VAL A 124 1.83 -8.36 -1.51
C VAL A 124 2.04 -7.79 -0.11
N TRP A 125 2.90 -6.78 0.05
CA TRP A 125 3.09 -6.13 1.35
C TRP A 125 1.83 -5.44 1.86
N ALA A 126 1.07 -4.78 0.99
CA ALA A 126 -0.22 -4.20 1.35
C ALA A 126 -1.23 -5.28 1.79
N LEU A 127 -1.27 -6.41 1.09
CA LEU A 127 -2.09 -7.56 1.49
C LEU A 127 -1.67 -8.09 2.87
N ILE A 128 -0.38 -8.31 3.10
CA ILE A 128 0.15 -8.77 4.41
C ILE A 128 -0.21 -7.79 5.52
N ASN A 129 0.03 -6.48 5.33
CA ASN A 129 -0.34 -5.44 6.31
C ASN A 129 -1.82 -5.54 6.68
N THR A 130 -2.68 -5.74 5.68
CA THR A 130 -4.12 -5.83 5.88
C THR A 130 -4.53 -7.10 6.62
N LEU A 131 -3.89 -8.23 6.32
CA LEU A 131 -4.11 -9.47 7.06
C LEU A 131 -3.66 -9.32 8.52
N VAL A 132 -2.51 -8.67 8.77
CA VAL A 132 -2.05 -8.36 10.14
C VAL A 132 -3.05 -7.48 10.86
N LEU A 133 -3.55 -6.41 10.23
CA LEU A 133 -4.59 -5.54 10.79
C LEU A 133 -5.83 -6.36 11.21
N ILE A 134 -6.32 -7.22 10.32
CA ILE A 134 -7.49 -8.07 10.58
C ILE A 134 -7.21 -9.01 11.76
N LEU A 135 -6.08 -9.71 11.78
CA LEU A 135 -5.74 -10.65 12.85
C LEU A 135 -5.57 -9.93 14.20
N SER A 136 -4.93 -8.76 14.20
CA SER A 136 -4.77 -7.93 15.40
C SER A 136 -6.10 -7.41 15.94
N SER A 137 -7.11 -7.21 15.09
CA SER A 137 -8.43 -6.76 15.54
C SER A 137 -9.13 -7.80 16.44
N PHE A 138 -8.98 -9.09 16.15
CA PHE A 138 -9.58 -10.17 16.96
C PHE A 138 -8.79 -10.48 18.23
N ALA A 139 -7.46 -10.37 18.18
CA ALA A 139 -6.59 -10.66 19.32
C ALA A 139 -6.87 -9.75 20.54
N ILE A 140 -7.37 -8.54 20.30
CA ILE A 140 -7.71 -7.58 21.37
C ILE A 140 -9.04 -7.94 22.07
N GLN A 141 -9.92 -8.72 21.42
CA GLN A 141 -11.23 -9.09 21.96
C GLN A 141 -11.29 -10.51 22.57
N GLY A 142 -10.35 -11.41 22.22
CA GLY A 142 -10.31 -12.80 22.71
C GLY A 142 -9.60 -13.02 24.06
N GLY A 143 -9.23 -11.95 24.77
CA GLY A 143 -8.57 -12.00 26.09
C GLY A 143 -9.51 -11.86 27.30
N LEU A 144 -10.83 -12.00 27.09
CA LEU A 144 -11.86 -11.98 28.14
C LEU A 144 -12.46 -13.37 28.33
#